data_AF-A0A6J2RMT6-F1
#
_entry.id   AF-A0A6J2RMT6-F1
#
_cell.length_a   1.000
_cell.length_b   1.000
_cell.length_c   1.000
_cell.angle_alpha   90.00
_cell.angle_beta   90.00
_cell.angle_gamma   90.00
#
_symmetry.space_group_name_H-M   'P 1'
#
loop_
_entity.id
_entity.type
_entity.pdbx_description
1 polymer ?
#
loop_
_entity_poly.entity_id
_entity_poly.type
_entity_poly.pdbx_seq_one_letter_code
_entity_poly.pdbx_strand_id
1 'polypeptide(L)'
;MCSYVSVSLTSMRRILSAHLLLRQISLFGGNPLSHASLTASQQRVCALNFCRKSSSEPTNMDLSDMRKKYKGDEDCFEESQLVSLDPIKQFGNWFDQATKCPEIGEANAMCIATATKDGRPSARMVLLKGYSNDGFRFFSNYESRKGSELESNPYACLVFYWEPLNRQIRIEGTVEQIPFQSSSDYFHSRPKSSQIGAVVSRQSTPVPNRDYLRHKNAELEEKYKDTDVPMPDYWGGYIVKPFLMEFWQGQTNRLHDRIVFTRPKDEESALGEFEHAAEGGWVYQRLSP
;
A
#
# COMPACT_ATOMS: atom_id res chain seq x y z
N MET A 1 27.65 64.22 -6.67
CA MET A 1 27.13 62.86 -6.43
C MET A 1 26.06 62.61 -7.50
N CYS A 2 26.32 62.02 -8.66
CA CYS A 2 27.39 61.09 -9.09
C CYS A 2 27.37 59.76 -8.31
N SER A 3 27.31 58.57 -8.93
CA SER A 3 27.21 58.23 -10.37
C SER A 3 26.62 56.83 -10.61
N TYR A 4 26.25 56.52 -11.86
CA TYR A 4 25.80 55.20 -12.35
C TYR A 4 26.94 54.16 -12.47
N VAL A 5 26.67 52.91 -12.07
CA VAL A 5 27.24 51.64 -12.59
C VAL A 5 26.14 50.57 -12.44
N SER A 6 25.65 49.80 -13.42
CA SER A 6 25.97 49.54 -14.85
C SER A 6 27.06 48.48 -15.16
N VAL A 7 26.70 47.19 -15.09
CA VAL A 7 27.42 46.07 -15.74
C VAL A 7 26.44 45.15 -16.48
N SER A 8 26.80 44.78 -17.71
CA SER A 8 26.21 43.72 -18.54
C SER A 8 27.36 42.87 -19.08
N LEU A 9 27.14 41.58 -19.43
CA LEU A 9 27.79 40.90 -20.56
C LEU A 9 27.27 39.46 -20.81
N THR A 10 26.76 39.26 -22.03
CA THR A 10 26.81 38.05 -22.90
C THR A 10 26.84 36.63 -22.31
N SER A 11 25.77 35.89 -22.63
CA SER A 11 25.76 34.77 -23.60
C SER A 11 26.95 33.79 -23.67
N MET A 12 26.65 32.49 -23.49
CA MET A 12 27.04 31.47 -24.48
C MET A 12 26.07 30.28 -24.50
N ARG A 13 25.39 30.05 -25.64
CA ARG A 13 24.82 28.73 -25.96
C ARG A 13 25.95 27.82 -26.42
N ARG A 14 26.06 26.59 -25.90
CA ARG A 14 26.91 25.55 -26.51
C ARG A 14 26.06 24.52 -27.24
N ILE A 15 26.19 24.54 -28.57
CA ILE A 15 25.74 23.47 -29.48
C ILE A 15 26.98 22.67 -29.86
N LEU A 16 26.94 21.37 -29.62
CA LEU A 16 27.85 20.35 -30.17
C LEU A 16 26.94 19.19 -30.59
N SER A 17 26.39 19.19 -31.81
CA SER A 17 27.09 18.98 -33.09
C SER A 17 27.79 17.62 -33.12
N ALA A 18 27.05 16.61 -33.59
CA ALA A 18 27.59 15.28 -33.87
C ALA A 18 28.21 15.28 -35.28
N HIS A 19 29.45 14.86 -35.41
CA HIS A 19 30.12 14.68 -36.70
C HIS A 19 30.84 13.33 -36.78
N LEU A 20 30.90 12.81 -38.01
CA LEU A 20 31.38 11.48 -38.34
C LEU A 20 32.91 11.41 -38.21
N LEU A 21 33.41 10.22 -37.84
CA LEU A 21 34.67 9.70 -38.38
C LEU A 21 34.41 8.30 -38.94
N LEU A 22 34.81 8.10 -40.19
CA LEU A 22 34.49 6.94 -41.03
C LEU A 22 35.62 6.79 -42.06
N ARG A 23 36.21 5.58 -42.19
CA ARG A 23 37.39 5.12 -43.00
C ARG A 23 38.49 4.53 -42.09
N GLN A 24 39.30 3.53 -42.44
CA GLN A 24 39.35 2.48 -43.50
C GLN A 24 40.55 1.52 -43.17
N ILE A 25 40.93 0.40 -43.81
CA ILE A 25 40.49 -0.37 -45.01
C ILE A 25 41.05 -1.84 -44.92
N SER A 26 40.34 -2.84 -45.48
CA SER A 26 40.87 -4.16 -46.00
C SER A 26 41.55 -5.17 -45.02
N LEU A 27 41.77 -6.47 -45.31
CA LEU A 27 41.29 -7.54 -46.25
C LEU A 27 41.81 -8.90 -45.65
N PHE A 28 41.48 -10.13 -46.06
CA PHE A 28 40.61 -10.69 -47.12
C PHE A 28 39.38 -11.37 -46.45
N GLY A 29 38.71 -12.46 -46.85
CA GLY A 29 38.74 -13.46 -47.95
C GLY A 29 37.90 -14.69 -47.52
N GLY A 30 37.19 -15.46 -48.36
CA GLY A 30 36.95 -15.40 -49.80
C GLY A 30 35.66 -16.18 -50.22
N ASN A 31 35.33 -16.10 -51.52
CA ASN A 31 34.11 -16.57 -52.21
C ASN A 31 34.06 -18.11 -52.48
N PRO A 32 33.01 -18.71 -53.12
CA PRO A 32 31.70 -18.20 -53.57
C PRO A 32 30.47 -19.14 -53.30
N LEU A 33 29.31 -18.78 -53.86
CA LEU A 33 28.07 -19.57 -54.03
C LEU A 33 28.18 -20.74 -55.05
N SER A 34 27.17 -21.62 -55.07
CA SER A 34 26.83 -22.48 -56.22
C SER A 34 25.35 -22.31 -56.63
N HIS A 35 25.02 -22.65 -57.88
CA HIS A 35 23.70 -22.40 -58.51
C HIS A 35 22.80 -23.64 -58.54
N ALA A 36 21.48 -23.40 -58.44
CA ALA A 36 20.44 -24.17 -59.13
C ALA A 36 19.38 -23.17 -59.66
N SER A 37 18.73 -23.51 -60.78
CA SER A 37 17.89 -22.59 -61.58
C SER A 37 16.52 -23.20 -61.88
N LEU A 38 15.69 -22.48 -62.67
CA LEU A 38 14.39 -22.88 -63.27
C LEU A 38 13.17 -22.71 -62.35
N THR A 39 11.99 -22.24 -62.79
CA THR A 39 11.57 -21.67 -64.10
C THR A 39 10.70 -20.41 -63.89
N ALA A 40 10.53 -19.60 -64.94
CA ALA A 40 9.52 -18.54 -64.96
C ALA A 40 8.22 -19.01 -65.65
N SER A 41 7.16 -19.20 -64.88
CA SER A 41 5.78 -19.21 -65.39
C SER A 41 4.80 -18.76 -64.30
N GLN A 42 3.61 -18.31 -64.70
CA GLN A 42 2.56 -17.72 -63.84
C GLN A 42 2.85 -16.31 -63.28
N GLN A 43 2.96 -15.34 -64.20
CA GLN A 43 2.53 -13.96 -63.91
C GLN A 43 1.04 -13.96 -63.52
N ARG A 44 0.63 -13.15 -62.53
CA ARG A 44 -0.41 -12.11 -62.69
C ARG A 44 -0.66 -11.25 -61.45
N VAL A 45 -0.59 -9.93 -61.69
CA VAL A 45 -1.35 -8.84 -61.04
C VAL A 45 -1.15 -8.59 -59.55
N CYS A 46 -0.65 -7.38 -59.23
CA CYS A 46 -0.76 -6.79 -57.90
C CYS A 46 -2.21 -6.42 -57.58
N ALA A 47 -2.73 -6.88 -56.44
CA ALA A 47 -3.88 -6.28 -55.78
C ALA A 47 -3.75 -6.39 -54.26
N LEU A 48 -3.80 -5.22 -53.60
CA LEU A 48 -4.34 -4.97 -52.25
C LEU A 48 -4.48 -6.17 -51.30
N ASN A 49 -3.63 -6.22 -50.26
CA ASN A 49 -4.06 -5.86 -48.91
C ASN A 49 -2.89 -5.86 -47.91
N PHE A 50 -2.30 -4.68 -47.67
CA PHE A 50 -1.34 -4.48 -46.59
C PHE A 50 -2.03 -4.29 -45.23
N CYS A 51 -3.00 -5.17 -44.92
CA CYS A 51 -3.69 -5.20 -43.64
C CYS A 51 -2.73 -5.70 -42.56
N ARG A 52 -2.01 -4.76 -41.93
CA ARG A 52 -1.44 -4.98 -40.59
C ARG A 52 -2.55 -5.54 -39.70
N LYS A 53 -2.38 -6.76 -39.20
CA LYS A 53 -3.11 -7.22 -38.01
C LYS A 53 -2.61 -6.41 -36.81
N SER A 54 -3.17 -5.22 -36.64
CA SER A 54 -3.17 -4.51 -35.36
C SER A 54 -4.06 -5.29 -34.42
N SER A 55 -3.53 -6.32 -33.77
CA SER A 55 -4.20 -7.06 -32.70
C SER A 55 -4.20 -6.24 -31.41
N SER A 56 -4.75 -5.03 -31.50
CA SER A 56 -5.22 -4.25 -30.36
C SER A 56 -6.59 -4.78 -29.96
N GLU A 57 -6.64 -6.02 -29.45
CA GLU A 57 -7.82 -6.48 -28.73
C GLU A 57 -7.96 -5.61 -27.47
N PRO A 58 -9.17 -5.17 -27.13
CA PRO A 58 -9.37 -4.38 -25.92
C PRO A 58 -9.03 -5.24 -24.70
N THR A 59 -8.43 -4.63 -23.68
CA THR A 59 -8.10 -5.27 -22.39
C THR A 59 -9.36 -5.46 -21.52
N ASN A 60 -10.38 -6.10 -22.09
CA ASN A 60 -11.70 -6.27 -21.49
C ASN A 60 -11.85 -7.71 -20.99
N MET A 61 -11.28 -7.98 -19.81
CA MET A 61 -11.43 -9.25 -19.10
C MET A 61 -12.66 -9.17 -18.20
N ASP A 62 -13.67 -9.99 -18.47
CA ASP A 62 -14.81 -10.13 -17.56
C ASP A 62 -14.39 -10.95 -16.32
N LEU A 63 -14.83 -10.50 -15.15
CA LEU A 63 -14.52 -11.06 -13.83
C LEU A 63 -15.78 -11.36 -13.01
N SER A 64 -16.98 -11.19 -13.60
CA SER A 64 -18.28 -11.33 -12.94
C SER A 64 -18.47 -12.68 -12.23
N ASP A 65 -18.02 -13.76 -12.86
CA ASP A 65 -18.15 -15.13 -12.36
C ASP A 65 -17.14 -15.52 -11.25
N MET A 66 -16.23 -14.63 -10.84
CA MET A 66 -15.28 -14.91 -9.75
C MET A 66 -15.90 -14.90 -8.34
N ARG A 67 -17.20 -14.57 -8.20
CA ARG A 67 -17.87 -14.48 -6.89
C ARG A 67 -18.08 -15.86 -6.26
N LYS A 68 -17.38 -16.11 -5.15
CA LYS A 68 -17.65 -17.24 -4.24
C LYS A 68 -19.03 -17.12 -3.58
N LYS A 69 -19.58 -18.25 -3.12
CA LYS A 69 -20.69 -18.27 -2.15
C LYS A 69 -20.16 -17.91 -0.75
N TYR A 70 -21.04 -17.35 0.08
CA TYR A 70 -20.75 -16.91 1.44
C TYR A 70 -21.69 -17.62 2.42
N LYS A 71 -21.94 -17.03 3.60
CA LYS A 71 -23.00 -17.43 4.54
C LYS A 71 -24.42 -17.25 3.94
N GLY A 72 -25.44 -17.81 4.60
CA GLY A 72 -26.86 -17.65 4.26
C GLY A 72 -27.64 -16.81 5.30
N ASP A 73 -28.94 -16.63 5.10
CA ASP A 73 -29.83 -15.89 6.03
C ASP A 73 -29.77 -16.46 7.47
N GLU A 74 -29.76 -17.79 7.60
CA GLU A 74 -29.62 -18.53 8.87
C GLU A 74 -28.28 -18.24 9.60
N ASP A 75 -27.35 -17.57 8.92
CA ASP A 75 -25.99 -17.25 9.34
C ASP A 75 -25.74 -15.71 9.38
N CYS A 76 -26.81 -14.89 9.32
CA CYS A 76 -26.78 -13.44 9.45
C CYS A 76 -26.04 -12.96 10.70
N PHE A 77 -25.32 -11.84 10.59
CA PHE A 77 -24.63 -11.19 11.71
C PHE A 77 -25.49 -10.04 12.25
N GLU A 78 -26.29 -10.37 13.27
CA GLU A 78 -27.19 -9.46 13.96
C GLU A 78 -26.52 -8.68 15.10
N GLU A 79 -27.15 -7.58 15.49
CA GLU A 79 -26.90 -6.81 16.70
C GLU A 79 -26.97 -7.69 17.97
N SER A 80 -27.85 -8.71 17.94
CA SER A 80 -27.99 -9.75 18.97
C SER A 80 -26.74 -10.64 19.14
N GLN A 81 -25.83 -10.63 18.15
CA GLN A 81 -24.60 -11.43 18.10
C GLN A 81 -23.33 -10.62 18.32
N LEU A 82 -23.46 -9.32 18.62
CA LEU A 82 -22.35 -8.52 19.15
C LEU A 82 -21.94 -9.10 20.51
N VAL A 83 -20.68 -9.51 20.67
CA VAL A 83 -20.19 -10.07 21.95
C VAL A 83 -19.91 -8.99 22.99
N SER A 84 -19.92 -7.72 22.59
CA SER A 84 -19.85 -6.53 23.43
C SER A 84 -20.27 -5.32 22.61
N LEU A 85 -20.78 -4.28 23.28
CA LEU A 85 -21.06 -2.99 22.66
C LEU A 85 -19.86 -2.03 22.78
N ASP A 86 -18.69 -2.51 23.20
CA ASP A 86 -17.39 -1.87 22.99
C ASP A 86 -16.80 -2.39 21.67
N PRO A 87 -16.65 -1.56 20.63
CA PRO A 87 -16.16 -2.02 19.33
C PRO A 87 -14.70 -2.51 19.37
N ILE A 88 -13.90 -2.12 20.37
CA ILE A 88 -12.52 -2.61 20.51
C ILE A 88 -12.52 -4.05 21.07
N LYS A 89 -13.50 -4.40 21.93
CA LYS A 89 -13.73 -5.79 22.37
C LYS A 89 -14.33 -6.64 21.25
N GLN A 90 -15.28 -6.10 20.47
CA GLN A 90 -15.84 -6.77 19.29
C GLN A 90 -14.74 -7.04 18.24
N PHE A 91 -13.83 -6.09 17.99
CA PHE A 91 -12.63 -6.31 17.17
C PHE A 91 -11.79 -7.46 17.73
N GLY A 92 -11.50 -7.45 19.04
CA GLY A 92 -10.67 -8.48 19.67
C GLY A 92 -11.24 -9.89 19.51
N ASN A 93 -12.57 -10.05 19.58
CA ASN A 93 -13.24 -11.33 19.35
C ASN A 93 -13.17 -11.80 17.89
N TRP A 94 -13.39 -10.92 16.91
CA TRP A 94 -13.24 -11.28 15.50
C TRP A 94 -11.78 -11.54 15.13
N PHE A 95 -10.83 -10.81 15.73
CA PHE A 95 -9.39 -11.01 15.56
C PHE A 95 -8.91 -12.36 16.13
N ASP A 96 -9.42 -12.76 17.30
CA ASP A 96 -9.16 -14.08 17.90
C ASP A 96 -9.74 -15.24 17.07
N GLN A 97 -10.87 -15.04 16.40
CA GLN A 97 -11.37 -16.00 15.40
C GLN A 97 -10.47 -16.04 14.15
N ALA A 98 -9.94 -14.89 13.70
CA ALA A 98 -9.06 -14.82 12.55
C ALA A 98 -7.67 -15.44 12.80
N THR A 99 -7.09 -15.32 14.00
CA THR A 99 -5.82 -15.98 14.36
C THR A 99 -5.94 -17.50 14.53
N LYS A 100 -7.15 -18.03 14.69
CA LYS A 100 -7.45 -19.47 14.80
C LYS A 100 -7.84 -20.13 13.47
N CYS A 101 -8.04 -19.35 12.41
CA CYS A 101 -8.41 -19.84 11.08
C CYS A 101 -7.14 -20.29 10.32
N PRO A 102 -6.94 -21.59 10.03
CA PRO A 102 -5.68 -22.09 9.45
C PRO A 102 -5.39 -21.56 8.03
N GLU A 103 -6.40 -21.05 7.33
CA GLU A 103 -6.30 -20.42 6.01
C GLU A 103 -5.79 -18.96 6.07
N ILE A 104 -5.71 -18.33 7.25
CA ILE A 104 -5.32 -16.93 7.43
C ILE A 104 -3.86 -16.83 7.90
N GLY A 105 -2.94 -16.61 6.95
CA GLY A 105 -1.50 -16.56 7.22
C GLY A 105 -1.03 -15.40 8.12
N GLU A 106 -1.57 -14.19 7.94
CA GLU A 106 -1.28 -13.02 8.79
C GLU A 106 -2.59 -12.30 9.17
N ALA A 107 -3.27 -12.78 10.22
CA ALA A 107 -4.53 -12.18 10.69
C ALA A 107 -4.42 -10.69 11.09
N ASN A 108 -3.20 -10.23 11.42
CA ASN A 108 -2.87 -8.83 11.73
C ASN A 108 -2.41 -8.01 10.51
N ALA A 109 -2.44 -8.55 9.29
CA ALA A 109 -2.25 -7.77 8.09
C ALA A 109 -3.46 -6.87 7.83
N MET A 110 -3.20 -5.57 7.64
CA MET A 110 -4.21 -4.56 7.36
C MET A 110 -3.75 -3.64 6.23
N CYS A 111 -4.69 -3.24 5.37
CA CYS A 111 -4.46 -2.12 4.49
C CYS A 111 -4.60 -0.83 5.31
N ILE A 112 -3.62 0.07 5.24
CA ILE A 112 -3.76 1.44 5.75
C ILE A 112 -3.82 2.42 4.58
N ALA A 113 -4.92 3.15 4.49
CA ALA A 113 -5.11 4.28 3.59
C ALA A 113 -4.84 5.60 4.34
N THR A 114 -4.10 6.49 3.69
CA THR A 114 -3.78 7.86 4.12
C THR A 114 -3.96 8.80 2.93
N ALA A 115 -3.95 10.12 3.13
CA ALA A 115 -4.07 11.07 2.02
C ALA A 115 -3.24 12.34 2.26
N THR A 116 -2.85 13.01 1.18
CA THR A 116 -2.29 14.38 1.24
C THR A 116 -3.36 15.40 1.66
N LYS A 117 -2.94 16.60 2.10
CA LYS A 117 -3.86 17.72 2.39
C LYS A 117 -4.76 18.14 1.21
N ASP A 118 -4.35 17.91 -0.03
CA ASP A 118 -5.17 18.15 -1.24
C ASP A 118 -6.02 16.93 -1.65
N GLY A 119 -6.22 15.98 -0.75
CA GLY A 119 -7.18 14.88 -0.91
C GLY A 119 -6.74 13.74 -1.83
N ARG A 120 -5.43 13.56 -2.08
CA ARG A 120 -4.92 12.43 -2.90
C ARG A 120 -4.67 11.22 -2.01
N PRO A 121 -5.48 10.14 -2.09
CA PRO A 121 -5.29 8.96 -1.26
C PRO A 121 -4.07 8.15 -1.69
N SER A 122 -3.50 7.39 -0.74
CA SER A 122 -2.58 6.30 -1.02
C SER A 122 -2.71 5.20 0.04
N ALA A 123 -2.62 3.94 -0.43
CA ALA A 123 -2.89 2.76 0.38
C ALA A 123 -1.76 1.73 0.23
N ARG A 124 -1.56 0.92 1.27
CA ARG A 124 -0.56 -0.17 1.31
C ARG A 124 -0.84 -1.11 2.48
N MET A 125 -0.35 -2.35 2.39
CA MET A 125 -0.37 -3.27 3.53
C MET A 125 0.65 -2.88 4.60
N VAL A 126 0.25 -3.01 5.87
CA VAL A 126 1.10 -2.98 7.06
C VAL A 126 0.62 -4.08 8.03
N LEU A 127 1.38 -4.33 9.09
CA LEU A 127 0.99 -5.26 10.15
C LEU A 127 0.60 -4.48 11.41
N LEU A 128 -0.56 -4.77 11.98
CA LEU A 128 -0.93 -4.34 13.33
C LEU A 128 0.03 -4.98 14.35
N LYS A 129 0.59 -4.18 15.25
CA LYS A 129 1.55 -4.60 16.30
C LYS A 129 1.04 -4.43 17.72
N GLY A 130 -0.24 -4.08 17.87
CA GLY A 130 -0.96 -4.06 19.14
C GLY A 130 -2.21 -3.20 19.03
N TYR A 131 -3.17 -3.43 19.92
CA TYR A 131 -4.32 -2.55 20.11
C TYR A 131 -4.62 -2.45 21.61
N SER A 132 -5.36 -1.42 21.99
CA SER A 132 -5.89 -1.18 23.34
C SER A 132 -7.04 -0.17 23.22
N ASN A 133 -7.64 0.24 24.34
CA ASN A 133 -8.71 1.25 24.34
C ASN A 133 -8.26 2.60 23.73
N ASP A 134 -6.95 2.85 23.73
CA ASP A 134 -6.30 4.01 23.10
C ASP A 134 -6.23 3.93 21.57
N GLY A 135 -6.48 2.76 20.97
CA GLY A 135 -6.48 2.52 19.52
C GLY A 135 -5.42 1.55 19.01
N PHE A 136 -5.14 1.63 17.71
CA PHE A 136 -4.49 0.59 16.91
C PHE A 136 -3.05 0.98 16.52
N ARG A 137 -2.06 0.20 16.96
CA ARG A 137 -0.62 0.51 16.80
C ARG A 137 0.03 -0.21 15.62
N PHE A 138 0.79 0.53 14.83
CA PHE A 138 1.65 0.01 13.75
C PHE A 138 2.97 0.80 13.69
N PHE A 139 3.97 0.26 13.00
CA PHE A 139 5.32 0.85 12.94
C PHE A 139 5.76 1.15 11.52
N SER A 140 6.56 2.19 11.33
CA SER A 140 7.03 2.64 10.01
C SER A 140 8.23 3.57 10.08
N ASN A 141 8.81 3.82 8.90
CA ASN A 141 9.70 4.94 8.69
C ASN A 141 8.86 6.22 8.47
N TYR A 142 9.18 7.30 9.20
CA TYR A 142 8.51 8.59 9.17
C TYR A 142 8.78 9.40 7.88
N GLU A 143 9.96 9.24 7.27
CA GLU A 143 10.29 9.81 5.94
C GLU A 143 9.58 9.08 4.77
N SER A 144 8.91 7.94 5.03
CA SER A 144 8.16 7.23 3.99
C SER A 144 6.94 8.02 3.53
N ARG A 145 6.44 7.77 2.31
CA ARG A 145 5.27 8.46 1.75
C ARG A 145 4.08 8.53 2.73
N LYS A 146 3.82 7.44 3.46
CA LYS A 146 2.71 7.41 4.45
C LYS A 146 2.99 8.27 5.67
N GLY A 147 4.26 8.38 6.09
CA GLY A 147 4.67 9.18 7.24
C GLY A 147 4.54 10.66 6.95
N SER A 148 5.00 11.13 5.79
CA SER A 148 4.80 12.51 5.34
C SER A 148 3.32 12.84 5.06
N GLU A 149 2.53 11.88 4.54
CA GLU A 149 1.08 12.04 4.43
C GLU A 149 0.46 12.25 5.83
N LEU A 150 0.77 11.38 6.81
CA LEU A 150 0.26 11.44 8.20
C LEU A 150 0.72 12.68 8.98
N GLU A 151 1.98 13.10 8.83
CA GLU A 151 2.51 14.33 9.42
C GLU A 151 1.75 15.56 8.91
N SER A 152 1.43 15.58 7.61
CA SER A 152 0.63 16.66 7.04
C SER A 152 -0.86 16.56 7.39
N ASN A 153 -1.39 15.34 7.50
CA ASN A 153 -2.81 15.06 7.54
C ASN A 153 -3.04 13.84 8.46
N PRO A 154 -3.22 14.04 9.77
CA PRO A 154 -3.17 12.99 10.79
C PRO A 154 -4.47 12.17 10.87
N TYR A 155 -4.91 11.63 9.74
CA TYR A 155 -6.09 10.80 9.57
C TYR A 155 -5.75 9.54 8.77
N ALA A 156 -6.31 8.40 9.17
CA ALA A 156 -6.17 7.15 8.44
C ALA A 156 -7.44 6.31 8.47
N CYS A 157 -7.60 5.49 7.43
CA CYS A 157 -8.51 4.35 7.43
C CYS A 157 -7.68 3.06 7.45
N LEU A 158 -8.01 2.14 8.35
CA LEU A 158 -7.50 0.77 8.39
C LEU A 158 -8.58 -0.17 7.83
N VAL A 159 -8.17 -1.17 7.05
CA VAL A 159 -9.06 -2.23 6.57
C VAL A 159 -8.40 -3.58 6.81
N PHE A 160 -9.04 -4.41 7.63
CA PHE A 160 -8.78 -5.84 7.76
C PHE A 160 -9.74 -6.58 6.83
N TYR A 161 -9.24 -7.58 6.10
CA TYR A 161 -10.08 -8.45 5.27
C TYR A 161 -9.65 -9.90 5.43
N TRP A 162 -10.56 -10.70 5.98
CA TRP A 162 -10.36 -12.11 6.30
C TRP A 162 -11.24 -12.93 5.37
N GLU A 163 -10.73 -13.18 4.17
CA GLU A 163 -11.45 -13.85 3.07
C GLU A 163 -12.04 -15.22 3.48
N PRO A 164 -11.34 -16.12 4.20
CA PRO A 164 -11.91 -17.40 4.64
C PRO A 164 -13.11 -17.27 5.57
N LEU A 165 -13.16 -16.21 6.40
CA LEU A 165 -14.28 -15.90 7.29
C LEU A 165 -15.36 -15.04 6.61
N ASN A 166 -15.09 -14.56 5.39
CA ASN A 166 -15.90 -13.58 4.67
C ASN A 166 -16.19 -12.32 5.50
N ARG A 167 -15.18 -11.82 6.22
CA ARG A 167 -15.30 -10.66 7.12
C ARG A 167 -14.40 -9.51 6.71
N GLN A 168 -14.88 -8.29 6.93
CA GLN A 168 -14.09 -7.07 6.86
C GLN A 168 -14.30 -6.25 8.14
N ILE A 169 -13.24 -5.60 8.61
CA ILE A 169 -13.36 -4.52 9.59
C ILE A 169 -12.74 -3.25 8.99
N ARG A 170 -13.50 -2.16 8.97
CA ARG A 170 -12.98 -0.80 8.70
C ARG A 170 -12.81 -0.05 10.01
N ILE A 171 -11.73 0.72 10.14
CA ILE A 171 -11.49 1.60 11.30
C ILE A 171 -11.04 2.95 10.76
N GLU A 172 -11.70 4.03 11.16
CA GLU A 172 -11.31 5.40 10.81
C GLU A 172 -10.99 6.18 12.09
N GLY A 173 -9.89 6.93 12.03
CA GLY A 173 -9.31 7.53 13.23
C GLY A 173 -8.32 8.65 12.95
N THR A 174 -8.07 9.46 13.98
CA THR A 174 -6.90 10.35 14.02
C THR A 174 -5.63 9.56 14.31
N VAL A 175 -4.47 10.08 13.92
CA VAL A 175 -3.19 9.37 14.03
C VAL A 175 -2.15 10.19 14.76
N GLU A 176 -1.54 9.59 15.76
CA GLU A 176 -0.46 10.18 16.56
C GLU A 176 0.80 9.31 16.49
N GLN A 177 1.99 9.91 16.62
CA GLN A 177 3.21 9.16 16.88
C GLN A 177 3.21 8.69 18.34
N ILE A 178 3.67 7.46 18.61
CA ILE A 178 3.84 6.97 19.99
C ILE A 178 5.16 7.50 20.58
N PRO A 179 5.31 7.55 21.92
CA PRO A 179 6.54 8.04 22.55
C PRO A 179 7.81 7.34 22.05
N PHE A 180 8.91 8.08 21.98
CA PHE A 180 10.22 7.57 21.52
C PHE A 180 10.62 6.28 22.26
N GLN A 181 10.46 6.24 23.59
CA GLN A 181 10.79 5.05 24.37
C GLN A 181 9.99 3.83 23.92
N SER A 182 8.66 3.95 23.77
CA SER A 182 7.80 2.87 23.28
C SER A 182 8.13 2.43 21.85
N SER A 183 8.68 3.33 21.03
CA SER A 183 9.24 2.99 19.72
C SER A 183 10.57 2.23 19.84
N SER A 184 11.46 2.67 20.73
CA SER A 184 12.75 2.04 21.02
C SER A 184 12.60 0.64 21.60
N ASP A 185 11.73 0.44 22.60
CA ASP A 185 11.46 -0.85 23.22
C ASP A 185 10.96 -1.86 22.17
N TYR A 186 10.04 -1.43 21.31
CA TYR A 186 9.55 -2.25 20.20
C TYR A 186 10.60 -2.46 19.09
N PHE A 187 11.49 -1.49 18.83
CA PHE A 187 12.59 -1.68 17.87
C PHE A 187 13.53 -2.81 18.32
N HIS A 188 14.01 -2.74 19.56
CA HIS A 188 14.99 -3.68 20.09
C HIS A 188 14.41 -5.08 20.36
N SER A 189 13.09 -5.19 20.61
CA SER A 189 12.41 -6.51 20.71
C SER A 189 12.20 -7.23 19.37
N ARG A 190 12.49 -6.60 18.22
CA ARG A 190 12.43 -7.26 16.90
C ARG A 190 13.71 -8.06 16.63
N PRO A 191 13.67 -9.12 15.80
CA PRO A 191 14.87 -9.84 15.36
C PRO A 191 15.92 -8.90 14.74
N LYS A 192 17.21 -9.16 14.98
CA LYS A 192 18.32 -8.28 14.59
C LYS A 192 18.37 -7.95 13.09
N SER A 193 18.06 -8.91 12.22
CA SER A 193 17.90 -8.69 10.77
C SER A 193 16.74 -7.74 10.43
N SER A 194 15.67 -7.74 11.23
CA SER A 194 14.54 -6.81 11.11
C SER A 194 14.91 -5.39 11.58
N GLN A 195 15.76 -5.27 12.60
CA GLN A 195 16.36 -4.00 13.02
C GLN A 195 17.24 -3.44 11.89
N ILE A 196 18.20 -4.23 11.42
CA ILE A 196 19.13 -3.87 10.32
C ILE A 196 18.35 -3.46 9.05
N GLY A 197 17.35 -4.24 8.63
CA GLY A 197 16.53 -3.92 7.45
C GLY A 197 15.77 -2.58 7.53
N ALA A 198 15.53 -2.05 8.74
CA ALA A 198 14.98 -0.71 8.93
C ALA A 198 16.04 0.40 8.82
N VAL A 199 17.32 0.11 9.10
CA VAL A 199 18.47 1.03 8.90
C VAL A 199 18.94 1.04 7.44
N VAL A 200 18.90 -0.12 6.75
CA VAL A 200 19.26 -0.26 5.32
C VAL A 200 18.35 0.59 4.42
N SER A 201 17.09 0.78 4.81
CA SER A 201 16.03 1.30 3.93
C SER A 201 15.45 2.61 4.43
N ARG A 202 15.89 3.73 3.82
CA ARG A 202 15.10 4.97 3.75
C ARG A 202 13.86 4.69 2.89
N GLN A 203 12.81 4.21 3.54
CA GLN A 203 11.64 3.62 2.90
C GLN A 203 10.98 4.63 1.96
N SER A 204 10.58 4.16 0.77
CA SER A 204 10.02 4.99 -0.33
C SER A 204 11.02 5.88 -1.08
N THR A 205 12.31 5.92 -0.75
CA THR A 205 13.31 6.61 -1.58
C THR A 205 13.77 5.75 -2.78
N PRO A 206 14.15 6.36 -3.93
CA PRO A 206 14.70 5.62 -5.07
C PRO A 206 16.05 4.99 -4.77
N VAL A 207 16.25 3.74 -5.22
CA VAL A 207 17.52 3.00 -5.17
C VAL A 207 17.85 2.44 -6.56
N PRO A 208 19.14 2.28 -6.94
CA PRO A 208 19.50 1.94 -8.31
C PRO A 208 19.12 0.52 -8.73
N ASN A 209 19.13 -0.44 -7.81
CA ASN A 209 18.75 -1.84 -8.03
C ASN A 209 18.59 -2.60 -6.70
N ARG A 210 18.27 -3.91 -6.77
CA ARG A 210 18.17 -4.80 -5.61
C ARG A 210 19.52 -5.10 -4.94
N ASP A 211 20.60 -5.12 -5.70
CA ASP A 211 21.92 -5.51 -5.19
C ASP A 211 22.57 -4.43 -4.33
N TYR A 212 22.26 -3.15 -4.59
CA TYR A 212 22.54 -2.05 -3.67
C TYR A 212 21.99 -2.30 -2.26
N LEU A 213 20.74 -2.78 -2.15
CA LEU A 213 20.14 -3.12 -0.85
C LEU A 213 20.81 -4.35 -0.22
N ARG A 214 21.19 -5.36 -1.02
CA ARG A 214 21.92 -6.55 -0.54
C ARG A 214 23.28 -6.18 0.04
N HIS A 215 24.07 -5.37 -0.67
CA HIS A 215 25.38 -4.91 -0.20
C HIS A 215 25.25 -4.07 1.07
N LYS A 216 24.31 -3.11 1.11
CA LYS A 216 24.05 -2.29 2.31
C LYS A 216 23.54 -3.11 3.50
N ASN A 217 22.81 -4.19 3.27
CA ASN A 217 22.43 -5.13 4.33
C ASN A 217 23.65 -5.87 4.89
N ALA A 218 24.49 -6.46 4.04
CA ALA A 218 25.70 -7.18 4.46
C ALA A 218 26.72 -6.27 5.17
N GLU A 219 26.90 -5.02 4.70
CA GLU A 219 27.72 -4.00 5.37
C GLU A 219 27.25 -3.74 6.80
N LEU A 220 25.93 -3.68 7.03
CA LEU A 220 25.36 -3.42 8.35
C LEU A 220 25.27 -4.69 9.21
N GLU A 221 25.14 -5.87 8.63
CA GLU A 221 25.21 -7.16 9.34
C GLU A 221 26.59 -7.40 9.96
N GLU A 222 27.68 -7.13 9.23
CA GLU A 222 29.03 -7.24 9.82
C GLU A 222 29.30 -6.08 10.81
N LYS A 223 28.89 -4.84 10.48
CA LYS A 223 29.06 -3.68 11.39
C LYS A 223 28.37 -3.88 12.74
N TYR A 224 27.15 -4.40 12.74
CA TYR A 224 26.33 -4.61 13.94
C TYR A 224 26.35 -6.05 14.46
N LYS A 225 27.28 -6.89 14.00
CA LYS A 225 27.39 -8.31 14.38
C LYS A 225 27.35 -8.52 15.89
N ASP A 226 28.32 -7.93 16.59
CA ASP A 226 28.54 -8.07 18.03
C ASP A 226 28.15 -6.81 18.83
N THR A 227 27.39 -5.88 18.21
CA THR A 227 26.91 -4.63 18.84
C THR A 227 25.41 -4.44 18.61
N ASP A 228 24.77 -3.56 19.38
CA ASP A 228 23.35 -3.24 19.19
C ASP A 228 23.12 -2.34 17.97
N VAL A 229 21.98 -2.54 17.30
CA VAL A 229 21.54 -1.68 16.19
C VAL A 229 20.79 -0.50 16.79
N PRO A 230 21.24 0.75 16.65
CA PRO A 230 20.49 1.90 17.12
C PRO A 230 19.21 2.09 16.28
N MET A 231 18.09 2.36 16.94
CA MET A 231 16.86 2.79 16.25
C MET A 231 17.12 4.13 15.53
N PRO A 232 16.87 4.24 14.21
CA PRO A 232 17.01 5.52 13.51
C PRO A 232 15.93 6.53 13.92
N ASP A 233 16.28 7.81 13.99
CA ASP A 233 15.34 8.91 14.33
C ASP A 233 14.13 8.98 13.39
N TYR A 234 14.30 8.54 12.14
CA TYR A 234 13.25 8.44 11.13
C TYR A 234 12.37 7.18 11.26
N TRP A 235 12.43 6.42 12.36
CA TRP A 235 11.66 5.19 12.55
C TRP A 235 10.93 5.18 13.90
N GLY A 236 9.67 4.74 13.89
CA GLY A 236 8.92 4.53 15.13
C GLY A 236 7.49 4.10 14.90
N GLY A 237 6.69 4.20 15.97
CA GLY A 237 5.30 3.76 16.02
C GLY A 237 4.30 4.89 15.82
N TYR A 238 3.17 4.53 15.23
CA TYR A 238 1.95 5.33 15.20
C TYR A 238 0.83 4.61 15.94
N ILE A 239 -0.13 5.36 16.47
CA ILE A 239 -1.40 4.86 16.97
C ILE A 239 -2.56 5.55 16.24
N VAL A 240 -3.52 4.76 15.76
CA VAL A 240 -4.77 5.24 15.17
C VAL A 240 -5.86 5.21 16.24
N LYS A 241 -6.34 6.38 16.66
CA LYS A 241 -7.41 6.55 17.66
C LYS A 241 -8.77 6.47 16.97
N PRO A 242 -9.57 5.42 17.19
CA PRO A 242 -10.79 5.20 16.40
C PRO A 242 -11.91 6.18 16.79
N PHE A 243 -12.53 6.78 15.78
CA PHE A 243 -13.82 7.49 15.88
C PHE A 243 -14.94 6.78 15.12
N LEU A 244 -14.61 5.84 14.22
CA LEU A 244 -15.56 4.96 13.52
C LEU A 244 -14.96 3.55 13.40
N MET A 245 -15.79 2.53 13.62
CA MET A 245 -15.46 1.11 13.40
C MET A 245 -16.64 0.39 12.75
N GLU A 246 -16.46 -0.16 11.54
CA GLU A 246 -17.50 -0.93 10.83
C GLU A 246 -17.15 -2.42 10.80
N PHE A 247 -18.11 -3.25 11.20
CA PHE A 247 -18.06 -4.70 11.11
C PHE A 247 -18.93 -5.19 9.96
N TRP A 248 -18.30 -5.84 8.97
CA TRP A 248 -18.95 -6.33 7.75
C TRP A 248 -18.89 -7.86 7.68
N GLN A 249 -20.02 -8.51 7.43
CA GLN A 249 -20.12 -9.96 7.21
C GLN A 249 -20.69 -10.27 5.81
N GLY A 250 -19.99 -11.13 5.07
CA GLY A 250 -20.36 -11.56 3.74
C GLY A 250 -21.54 -12.52 3.72
N GLN A 251 -22.62 -12.16 3.00
CA GLN A 251 -23.82 -12.96 2.81
C GLN A 251 -24.10 -13.27 1.34
N THR A 252 -24.57 -14.49 1.06
CA THR A 252 -24.72 -15.01 -0.32
C THR A 252 -25.76 -14.22 -1.12
N ASN A 253 -26.87 -13.89 -0.48
CA ASN A 253 -28.01 -13.12 -0.99
C ASN A 253 -27.67 -11.65 -1.39
N ARG A 254 -26.45 -11.15 -1.06
CA ARG A 254 -25.96 -9.75 -1.20
C ARG A 254 -26.51 -8.77 -0.14
N LEU A 255 -27.33 -9.21 0.80
CA LEU A 255 -27.74 -8.44 1.98
C LEU A 255 -26.63 -8.56 3.03
N HIS A 256 -25.52 -7.89 2.77
CA HIS A 256 -24.35 -7.90 3.64
C HIS A 256 -24.64 -7.20 4.98
N ASP A 257 -24.35 -7.86 6.09
CA ASP A 257 -24.49 -7.26 7.42
C ASP A 257 -23.41 -6.20 7.62
N ARG A 258 -23.82 -5.02 8.08
CA ARG A 258 -22.95 -3.86 8.31
C ARG A 258 -23.36 -3.16 9.59
N ILE A 259 -22.69 -3.47 10.69
CA ILE A 259 -22.87 -2.76 11.97
C ILE A 259 -21.74 -1.75 12.09
N VAL A 260 -22.07 -0.45 12.12
CA VAL A 260 -21.11 0.63 12.30
C VAL A 260 -21.23 1.22 13.69
N PHE A 261 -20.09 1.36 14.37
CA PHE A 261 -19.94 2.12 15.60
C PHE A 261 -19.31 3.46 15.27
N THR A 262 -19.79 4.55 15.88
CA THR A 262 -19.22 5.89 15.78
C THR A 262 -19.12 6.57 17.15
N ARG A 263 -18.19 7.50 17.30
CA ARG A 263 -18.19 8.46 18.42
C ARG A 263 -19.00 9.69 18.02
N PRO A 264 -20.04 10.08 18.79
CA PRO A 264 -20.68 11.39 18.63
C PRO A 264 -19.67 12.52 18.75
N LYS A 265 -19.94 13.66 18.10
CA LYS A 265 -19.10 14.87 18.23
C LYS A 265 -19.42 15.68 19.47
N ASP A 266 -20.68 15.66 19.89
CA ASP A 266 -21.22 16.43 21.00
C ASP A 266 -22.01 15.49 21.91
N GLU A 267 -21.61 15.36 23.18
CA GLU A 267 -22.13 14.36 24.13
C GLU A 267 -23.62 14.54 24.49
N GLU A 268 -24.19 15.73 24.22
CA GLU A 268 -25.61 16.07 24.47
C GLU A 268 -26.51 15.84 23.25
N SER A 269 -25.99 15.29 22.14
CA SER A 269 -26.79 14.98 20.95
C SER A 269 -27.78 13.85 21.23
N ALA A 270 -29.08 14.09 20.96
CA ALA A 270 -30.06 13.02 20.92
C ALA A 270 -29.74 12.03 19.79
N LEU A 271 -29.87 10.74 20.05
CA LEU A 271 -29.65 9.66 19.08
C LEU A 271 -30.60 9.79 17.87
N GLY A 272 -30.11 9.46 16.68
CA GLY A 272 -30.94 9.28 15.50
C GLY A 272 -31.91 8.10 15.62
N GLU A 273 -32.92 8.07 14.74
CA GLU A 273 -34.02 7.07 14.74
C GLU A 273 -33.54 5.60 14.76
N PHE A 274 -32.38 5.33 14.15
CA PHE A 274 -31.77 4.00 14.03
C PHE A 274 -30.45 3.87 14.80
N GLU A 275 -30.12 4.83 15.66
CA GLU A 275 -28.90 4.81 16.47
C GLU A 275 -29.16 4.23 17.87
N HIS A 276 -28.20 3.46 18.36
CA HIS A 276 -28.27 2.75 19.63
C HIS A 276 -27.05 3.08 20.48
N ALA A 277 -27.25 3.27 21.79
CA ALA A 277 -26.15 3.54 22.71
C ALA A 277 -25.25 2.30 22.89
N ALA A 278 -23.93 2.53 22.94
CA ALA A 278 -22.91 1.51 23.11
C ALA A 278 -22.00 1.82 24.32
N GLU A 279 -21.08 0.92 24.63
CA GLU A 279 -20.15 1.09 25.76
C GLU A 279 -19.17 2.26 25.49
N GLY A 280 -18.69 2.96 26.53
CA GLY A 280 -17.57 3.90 26.41
C GLY A 280 -17.81 5.14 25.54
N GLY A 281 -19.05 5.63 25.46
CA GLY A 281 -19.42 6.82 24.68
C GLY A 281 -19.47 6.59 23.16
N TRP A 282 -19.62 5.34 22.74
CA TRP A 282 -19.91 4.98 21.35
C TRP A 282 -21.43 4.93 21.12
N VAL A 283 -21.84 5.12 19.87
CA VAL A 283 -23.18 4.76 19.36
C VAL A 283 -23.00 3.79 18.20
N TYR A 284 -24.00 2.96 17.90
CA TYR A 284 -23.97 2.04 16.76
C TYR A 284 -25.30 2.01 16.00
N GLN A 285 -25.24 1.64 14.71
CA GLN A 285 -26.39 1.48 13.83
C GLN A 285 -26.10 0.47 12.71
N ARG A 286 -27.15 -0.05 12.08
CA ARG A 286 -27.04 -0.87 10.86
C ARG A 286 -26.98 0.01 9.62
N LEU A 287 -26.12 -0.35 8.67
CA LEU A 287 -26.07 0.25 7.33
C LEU A 287 -26.63 -0.72 6.28
N SER A 288 -27.15 -0.18 5.18
CA SER A 288 -27.45 -0.98 3.98
C SER A 288 -26.16 -1.51 3.33
N PRO A 289 -26.19 -2.68 2.67
CA PRO A 289 -25.06 -3.21 1.91
C PRO A 289 -24.57 -2.27 0.78
#